data_AF-A0A2I0NR14-F1
#
_entry.id   AF-A0A2I0NR14-F1
#
_cell.length_a   1.000
_cell.length_b   1.000
_cell.length_c   1.000
_cell.angle_alpha   90.00
_cell.angle_beta   90.00
_cell.angle_gamma   90.00
#
_symmetry.space_group_name_H-M   'P 1'
#
loop_
_entity.id
_entity.type
_entity.pdbx_description
1 polymer ?
#
loop_
_entity_poly.entity_id
_entity_poly.type
_entity_poly.pdbx_seq_one_letter_code
_entity_poly.pdbx_strand_id
1 'polypeptide(L)'
;AQVVEEIVADPTMDYRPGYLEEMTGKTAPSIREALRVLVKLGLIENVSGDVQHPVYQVVVESKKFIALSLLAYAVIDDRDGTDCMNTAILDYYNRSLRAKAEPLAVATNYAGEWTTGEDCSAREAESGYSIFSMGA
;
A
#
# COMPACT_ATOMS: atom_id res chain seq x y z
N ALA A 1 20.50 -0.20 -2.26
CA ALA A 1 19.90 -0.94 -1.14
C ALA A 1 20.01 -0.08 0.13
N GLN A 2 21.18 0.03 0.76
CA GLN A 2 21.40 0.78 2.03
C GLN A 2 20.81 2.20 2.11
N VAL A 3 20.99 3.07 1.11
CA VAL A 3 20.36 4.42 1.13
C VAL A 3 18.83 4.34 1.23
N VAL A 4 18.22 3.35 0.57
CA VAL A 4 16.77 3.13 0.64
C VAL A 4 16.38 2.56 2.00
N GLU A 5 17.18 1.67 2.57
CA GLU A 5 16.94 1.09 3.90
C GLU A 5 16.92 2.18 4.97
N GLU A 6 17.89 3.09 4.98
CA GLU A 6 17.92 4.22 5.91
C GLU A 6 16.67 5.11 5.76
N ILE A 7 16.32 5.46 4.51
CA ILE A 7 15.15 6.30 4.22
C ILE A 7 13.84 5.63 4.66
N VAL A 8 13.73 4.31 4.51
CA VAL A 8 12.55 3.54 4.93
C VAL A 8 12.52 3.38 6.45
N ALA A 9 13.67 3.32 7.12
CA ALA A 9 13.75 3.17 8.57
C ALA A 9 13.20 4.39 9.33
N ASP A 10 13.41 5.60 8.82
CA ASP A 10 12.79 6.82 9.35
C ASP A 10 12.29 7.75 8.23
N PRO A 11 11.05 7.58 7.75
CA PRO A 11 10.53 8.40 6.67
C PRO A 11 10.19 9.84 7.10
N THR A 12 10.28 10.18 8.39
CA THR A 12 9.98 11.52 8.90
C THR A 12 11.21 12.42 8.99
N MET A 13 12.40 11.86 8.81
CA MET A 13 13.67 12.57 8.91
C MET A 13 14.03 13.37 7.64
N ASP A 14 14.76 14.47 7.84
CA ASP A 14 15.43 15.21 6.79
C ASP A 14 16.77 14.58 6.40
N TYR A 15 16.91 14.17 5.15
CA TYR A 15 18.11 13.51 4.66
C TYR A 15 19.03 14.47 3.91
N ARG A 16 20.28 14.57 4.39
CA ARG A 16 21.37 15.28 3.70
C ARG A 16 22.34 14.28 3.11
N PRO A 17 22.94 14.55 1.93
CA PRO A 17 23.92 13.65 1.33
C PRO A 17 25.07 13.29 2.28
N GLY A 18 25.65 14.27 2.98
CA GLY A 18 26.75 14.02 3.92
C GLY A 18 26.38 13.10 5.09
N TYR A 19 25.14 13.21 5.60
CA TYR A 19 24.65 12.29 6.63
C TYR A 19 24.54 10.86 6.11
N LEU A 20 23.99 10.68 4.90
CA LEU A 20 23.90 9.37 4.27
C LEU A 20 25.28 8.78 3.94
N GLU A 21 26.28 9.61 3.65
CA GLU A 21 27.67 9.17 3.45
C GLU A 21 28.23 8.55 4.74
N GLU A 22 27.99 9.20 5.88
CA GLU A 22 28.39 8.72 7.20
C GLU A 22 27.67 7.41 7.58
N MET A 23 26.35 7.35 7.41
CA MET A 23 25.54 6.19 7.80
C MET A 23 25.79 4.97 6.92
N THR A 24 25.95 5.17 5.60
CA THR A 24 26.05 4.06 4.64
C THR A 24 27.49 3.71 4.26
N GLY A 25 28.46 4.57 4.59
CA GLY A 25 29.85 4.46 4.15
C GLY A 25 30.04 4.57 2.63
N LYS A 26 29.02 5.04 1.89
CA LYS A 26 29.07 5.21 0.43
C LYS A 26 29.65 6.57 0.07
N THR A 27 30.20 6.65 -1.14
CA THR A 27 30.80 7.88 -1.65
C THR A 27 29.75 8.91 -2.08
N ALA A 28 30.07 10.20 -1.92
CA ALA A 28 29.21 11.30 -2.33
C ALA A 28 28.58 11.16 -3.73
N PRO A 29 29.30 10.77 -4.79
CA PRO A 29 28.70 10.63 -6.12
C PRO A 29 27.63 9.53 -6.17
N SER A 30 27.89 8.39 -5.51
CA SER A 30 26.96 7.26 -5.47
C SER A 30 25.67 7.64 -4.72
N ILE A 31 25.79 8.35 -3.61
CA ILE A 31 24.63 8.83 -2.85
C ILE A 31 23.81 9.83 -3.65
N ARG A 32 24.47 10.81 -4.30
CA ARG A 32 23.79 11.79 -5.15
C ARG A 32 23.05 11.12 -6.31
N GLU A 33 23.61 10.07 -6.88
CA GLU A 33 22.94 9.28 -7.93
C GLU A 33 21.72 8.53 -7.39
N ALA A 34 21.86 7.86 -6.24
CA ALA A 34 20.74 7.18 -5.59
C ALA A 34 19.60 8.16 -5.26
N LEU A 35 19.92 9.30 -4.66
CA LEU A 35 18.94 10.35 -4.35
C LEU A 35 18.25 10.88 -5.61
N ARG A 36 19.00 11.10 -6.70
CA ARG A 36 18.42 11.52 -7.98
C ARG A 36 17.42 10.48 -8.52
N VAL A 37 17.74 9.19 -8.41
CA VAL A 37 16.83 8.11 -8.82
C VAL A 37 15.57 8.11 -7.95
N LEU A 38 15.72 8.23 -6.62
CA LEU A 38 14.58 8.26 -5.69
C LEU A 38 13.66 9.47 -5.92
N VAL A 39 14.23 10.64 -6.24
CA VAL A 39 13.47 11.81 -6.67
C VAL A 39 12.73 11.54 -7.96
N LYS A 40 13.40 10.98 -8.98
CA LYS A 40 12.78 10.64 -10.26
C LYS A 40 11.63 9.63 -10.10
N LEU A 41 11.74 8.71 -9.14
CA LEU A 41 10.68 7.76 -8.82
C LEU A 41 9.53 8.39 -8.03
N GLY A 42 9.69 9.59 -7.48
CA GLY A 42 8.70 10.26 -6.64
C GLY A 42 8.55 9.60 -5.28
N LEU A 43 9.65 9.06 -4.74
CA LEU A 43 9.72 8.50 -3.38
C LEU A 43 10.21 9.53 -2.37
N ILE A 44 11.09 10.43 -2.82
CA ILE A 44 11.57 11.57 -2.03
C ILE A 44 11.50 12.85 -2.86
N GLU A 45 11.55 14.00 -2.21
CA GLU A 45 11.62 15.30 -2.86
C GLU A 45 12.72 16.16 -2.24
N ASN A 46 13.29 17.07 -3.02
CA ASN A 46 14.22 18.07 -2.49
C ASN A 46 13.42 19.27 -2.00
N VAL A 47 13.40 19.48 -0.68
CA VAL A 47 12.69 20.59 -0.04
C VAL A 47 13.58 21.83 0.13
N SER A 48 14.88 21.71 -0.17
CA SER A 48 15.81 22.83 -0.15
C SER A 48 15.72 23.64 -1.45
N GLY A 49 15.62 24.96 -1.31
CA GLY A 49 15.84 25.91 -2.41
C GLY A 49 17.33 26.10 -2.76
N ASP A 50 18.24 25.60 -1.93
CA ASP A 50 19.69 25.69 -2.13
C ASP A 50 20.23 24.43 -2.81
N VAL A 51 20.78 24.60 -4.01
CA VAL A 51 21.40 23.54 -4.82
C VAL A 51 22.70 23.03 -4.21
N GLN A 52 23.43 23.87 -3.45
CA GLN A 52 24.69 23.48 -2.81
C GLN A 52 24.45 22.62 -1.56
N HIS A 53 23.34 22.87 -0.86
CA HIS A 53 22.98 22.18 0.38
C HIS A 53 21.58 21.55 0.28
N PRO A 54 21.41 20.51 -0.56
CA PRO A 54 20.11 19.88 -0.76
C PRO A 54 19.66 19.14 0.51
N VAL A 55 18.34 19.11 0.72
CA VAL A 55 17.67 18.42 1.82
C VAL A 55 16.53 17.61 1.22
N TYR A 56 16.49 16.33 1.51
CA TYR A 56 15.51 15.41 0.95
C TYR A 56 14.55 14.92 2.02
N GLN A 57 13.26 14.90 1.70
CA GLN A 57 12.20 14.34 2.53
C GLN A 57 11.46 13.24 1.79
N VAL A 58 10.94 12.26 2.52
CA VAL A 58 10.09 11.21 1.96
C VAL A 58 8.72 11.76 1.64
N VAL A 59 8.21 11.44 0.44
CA VAL A 59 6.84 11.76 0.07
C VAL A 59 5.92 10.70 0.67
N VAL A 60 5.62 10.81 1.97
CA VAL A 60 4.89 9.78 2.74
C VAL A 60 3.48 9.50 2.21
N GLU A 61 2.85 10.47 1.56
CA GLU A 61 1.52 10.32 0.94
C GLU A 61 1.58 9.64 -0.45
N SER A 62 2.78 9.40 -0.97
CA SER A 62 2.97 8.71 -2.25
C SER A 62 2.47 7.28 -2.15
N LYS A 63 1.55 6.90 -3.04
CA LYS A 63 1.09 5.51 -3.18
C LYS A 63 2.26 4.53 -3.38
N LYS A 64 3.35 4.98 -4.00
CA LYS A 64 4.56 4.17 -4.20
C LYS A 64 5.28 3.90 -2.89
N PHE A 65 5.43 4.93 -2.04
CA PHE A 65 6.04 4.79 -0.73
C PHE A 65 5.20 3.88 0.18
N ILE A 66 3.89 4.09 0.22
CA ILE A 66 2.95 3.26 0.98
C ILE A 66 3.04 1.79 0.53
N ALA A 67 3.02 1.53 -0.78
CA ALA A 67 3.11 0.16 -1.31
C ALA A 67 4.44 -0.52 -0.96
N LEU A 68 5.57 0.19 -1.06
CA LEU A 68 6.88 -0.34 -0.65
C LEU A 68 6.95 -0.61 0.85
N SER A 69 6.35 0.25 1.67
CA SER A 69 6.28 0.07 3.13
C SER A 69 5.47 -1.18 3.50
N LEU A 70 4.31 -1.39 2.85
CA LEU A 70 3.51 -2.60 3.04
C LEU A 70 4.26 -3.87 2.61
N LEU A 71 5.03 -3.80 1.52
CA LEU A 71 5.87 -4.92 1.08
C LEU A 71 6.99 -5.21 2.10
N ALA A 72 7.61 -4.17 2.66
CA ALA A 72 8.61 -4.33 3.71
C ALA A 72 8.03 -4.99 4.96
N TYR A 73 6.83 -4.59 5.39
CA TYR A 73 6.14 -5.22 6.51
C TYR A 73 5.76 -6.68 6.23
N ALA A 74 5.34 -7.00 5.00
CA ALA A 74 5.10 -8.39 4.61
C ALA A 74 6.34 -9.27 4.77
N VAL A 75 7.51 -8.78 4.35
CA VAL A 75 8.79 -9.50 4.50
C VAL A 75 9.18 -9.66 5.98
N ILE A 76 8.93 -8.66 6.82
CA ILE A 76 9.19 -8.75 8.26
C ILE A 76 8.25 -9.78 8.91
N ASP A 77 6.97 -9.78 8.55
CA ASP A 77 6.00 -10.75 9.05
C ASP A 77 6.33 -12.18 8.65
N ASP A 78 6.77 -12.43 7.41
CA ASP A 78 7.23 -13.75 6.99
C ASP A 78 8.45 -14.23 7.79
N ARG A 79 9.31 -13.31 8.24
CA ARG A 79 10.52 -13.63 9.00
C ARG A 79 10.24 -13.86 10.48
N ASP A 80 9.47 -12.96 11.09
CA ASP A 80 9.37 -12.82 12.53
C ASP A 80 7.97 -13.13 13.08
N GLY A 81 6.94 -13.24 12.23
CA GLY A 81 5.55 -13.52 12.63
C GLY A 81 4.88 -12.38 13.39
N THR A 82 5.23 -11.12 13.09
CA THR A 82 4.90 -9.94 13.91
C THR A 82 3.54 -9.30 13.68
N ASP A 83 2.78 -9.73 12.67
CA ASP A 83 1.48 -9.15 12.25
C ASP A 83 1.52 -7.63 11.93
N CYS A 84 2.70 -7.10 11.63
CA CYS A 84 2.94 -5.69 11.40
C CYS A 84 2.31 -5.22 10.07
N MET A 85 2.23 -6.09 9.07
CA MET A 85 1.57 -5.83 7.79
C MET A 85 0.07 -5.62 8.00
N ASN A 86 -0.58 -6.49 8.78
CA ASN A 86 -2.01 -6.36 9.06
C ASN A 86 -2.34 -5.07 9.80
N THR A 87 -1.49 -4.70 10.77
CA THR A 87 -1.61 -3.41 11.48
C THR A 87 -1.48 -2.23 10.51
N ALA A 88 -0.50 -2.26 9.61
CA ALA A 88 -0.28 -1.20 8.61
C ALA A 88 -1.43 -1.10 7.59
N ILE A 89 -2.01 -2.23 7.16
CA ILE A 89 -3.18 -2.27 6.28
C ILE A 89 -4.40 -1.63 6.97
N LEU A 90 -4.62 -1.95 8.24
CA LEU A 90 -5.74 -1.40 9.02
C LEU A 90 -5.59 0.12 9.19
N ASP A 91 -4.38 0.60 9.49
CA ASP A 91 -4.10 2.03 9.60
C ASP A 91 -4.33 2.74 8.25
N TYR A 92 -3.83 2.18 7.15
CA TYR A 92 -4.07 2.72 5.80
C TYR A 92 -5.56 2.76 5.46
N TYR A 93 -6.31 1.69 5.75
CA TYR A 93 -7.75 1.66 5.56
C TYR A 93 -8.43 2.79 6.34
N ASN A 94 -8.15 2.91 7.65
CA ASN A 94 -8.77 3.90 8.52
C ASN A 94 -8.48 5.33 8.05
N ARG A 95 -7.24 5.64 7.65
CA ARG A 95 -6.83 6.98 7.23
C ARG A 95 -7.31 7.35 5.83
N SER A 96 -7.25 6.41 4.88
CA SER A 96 -7.37 6.74 3.45
C SER A 96 -8.63 6.21 2.77
N LEU A 97 -9.19 5.10 3.26
CA LEU A 97 -10.27 4.37 2.58
C LEU A 97 -11.59 4.40 3.33
N ARG A 98 -11.58 4.47 4.66
CA ARG A 98 -12.77 4.36 5.52
C ARG A 98 -13.89 5.30 5.10
N ALA A 99 -13.58 6.59 4.96
CA ALA A 99 -14.54 7.61 4.56
C ALA A 99 -15.15 7.38 3.16
N LYS A 100 -14.49 6.60 2.30
CA LYS A 100 -14.97 6.26 0.95
C LYS A 100 -15.72 4.92 0.94
N ALA A 101 -15.23 3.93 1.70
CA ALA A 101 -15.70 2.55 1.68
C ALA A 101 -16.93 2.31 2.55
N GLU A 102 -17.01 2.93 3.74
CA GLU A 102 -18.14 2.71 4.66
C GLU A 102 -19.47 3.23 4.11
N PRO A 103 -19.57 4.42 3.48
CA PRO A 103 -20.83 4.87 2.89
C PRO A 103 -21.34 3.97 1.75
N LEU A 104 -20.41 3.45 0.93
CA LEU A 104 -20.72 2.49 -0.13
C LEU A 104 -21.24 1.18 0.45
N ALA A 105 -20.59 0.65 1.48
CA ALA A 105 -21.00 -0.59 2.15
C ALA A 105 -22.40 -0.47 2.79
N VAL A 106 -22.69 0.65 3.45
CA VAL A 106 -24.02 0.93 4.03
C VAL A 106 -25.08 1.03 2.92
N ALA A 107 -24.79 1.72 1.82
CA ALA A 107 -25.71 1.83 0.69
C ALA A 107 -25.99 0.49 0.01
N THR A 108 -24.96 -0.35 -0.19
CA THR A 108 -25.15 -1.69 -0.77
C THR A 108 -25.91 -2.63 0.16
N ASN A 109 -25.73 -2.51 1.48
CA ASN A 109 -26.45 -3.32 2.47
C ASN A 109 -27.92 -2.90 2.60
N TYR A 110 -28.26 -1.62 2.34
CA TYR A 110 -29.64 -1.14 2.32
C TYR A 110 -30.41 -1.46 1.03
N ALA A 111 -29.72 -1.78 -0.07
CA ALA A 111 -30.36 -2.17 -1.33
C ALA A 111 -30.90 -3.62 -1.33
N GLY A 112 -30.64 -4.38 -0.27
CA GLY A 112 -31.14 -5.74 -0.06
C GLY A 112 -32.20 -5.77 1.04
N GLU A 113 -33.39 -5.23 0.75
CA GLU A 113 -34.59 -5.61 1.50
C GLU A 113 -34.87 -7.08 1.14
N TRP A 114 -34.27 -8.01 1.88
CA TRP A 114 -34.69 -9.41 1.83
C TRP A 114 -36.05 -9.47 2.51
N THR A 115 -37.12 -9.46 1.72
CA THR A 115 -38.42 -9.92 2.17
C THR A 115 -38.31 -11.42 2.44
N THR A 116 -37.86 -11.80 3.63
CA THR A 116 -38.18 -13.11 4.21
C THR A 116 -39.66 -13.12 4.53
N GLY A 117 -40.46 -13.46 3.53
CA GLY A 117 -41.90 -13.50 3.64
C GLY A 117 -42.51 -14.06 2.35
N GLU A 118 -42.40 -15.37 2.17
CA GLU A 118 -43.49 -16.27 1.80
C GLU A 118 -42.95 -17.69 1.60
N ASP A 119 -43.64 -18.64 2.20
CA ASP A 119 -43.31 -20.05 2.29
C ASP A 119 -42.99 -20.69 0.93
N CYS A 120 -41.75 -21.17 0.76
CA CYS A 120 -41.40 -22.10 -0.32
C CYS A 120 -41.90 -23.51 0.01
N SER A 121 -43.22 -23.70 0.06
CA SER A 121 -43.86 -25.02 0.04
C SER A 121 -44.92 -25.06 -1.05
N ALA A 122 -44.51 -24.92 -2.31
CA ALA A 122 -45.19 -25.48 -3.48
C ALA A 122 -44.53 -24.93 -4.75
N ARG A 123 -43.70 -25.76 -5.39
CA ARG A 123 -43.69 -26.01 -6.84
C ARG A 123 -42.45 -26.83 -7.22
N GLU A 124 -42.46 -28.08 -6.75
CA GLU A 124 -41.97 -29.17 -7.59
C GLU A 124 -42.97 -29.31 -8.75
N ALA A 125 -42.68 -28.70 -9.90
CA ALA A 125 -43.12 -29.16 -11.21
C ALA A 125 -42.57 -28.22 -12.28
N GLU A 126 -41.87 -28.81 -13.24
CA GLU A 126 -41.58 -28.26 -14.57
C GLU A 126 -40.49 -27.20 -14.66
N SER A 127 -39.23 -27.66 -14.69
CA SER A 127 -38.29 -27.11 -15.66
C SER A 127 -37.30 -28.20 -16.07
N GLY A 128 -37.54 -28.77 -17.24
CA GLY A 128 -36.73 -29.84 -17.81
C GLY A 128 -35.32 -29.37 -18.14
N TYR A 129 -34.33 -29.93 -17.46
CA TYR A 129 -32.94 -29.86 -17.88
C TYR A 129 -32.74 -30.68 -19.15
N SER A 130 -32.51 -30.01 -20.28
CA SER A 130 -31.92 -30.64 -21.47
C SER A 130 -30.40 -30.64 -21.29
N ILE A 131 -29.84 -31.80 -20.94
CA ILE A 131 -28.40 -32.02 -20.83
C ILE A 131 -27.85 -32.22 -22.25
N PHE A 132 -27.09 -31.25 -22.75
CA PHE A 132 -26.27 -31.44 -23.95
C PHE A 132 -25.08 -32.35 -23.60
N SER A 133 -25.18 -33.61 -24.00
CA SER A 133 -24.03 -34.53 -24.02
C SER A 133 -23.15 -34.22 -25.23
N MET A 134 -21.94 -33.71 -25.01
CA MET A 134 -20.86 -33.79 -25.99
C MET A 134 -20.21 -35.17 -25.85
N GLY A 135 -20.34 -36.01 -26.89
CA GLY A 135 -19.69 -37.31 -26.97
C GLY A 135 -18.88 -37.46 -28.25
N ALA A 136 -17.60 -37.80 -28.04
CA ALA A 136 -16.61 -38.47 -28.90
C ALA A 136 -16.32 -37.92 -30.31
#